data_AF-A0A4R7M5F4-F1
#
_entry.id   AF-A0A4R7M5F4-F1
#
_cell.length_a   1.000
_cell.length_b   1.000
_cell.length_c   1.000
_cell.angle_alpha   90.00
_cell.angle_beta   90.00
_cell.angle_gamma   90.00
#
_symmetry.space_group_name_H-M   'P 1'
#
loop_
_entity.id
_entity.type
_entity.pdbx_description
1 polymer ?
#
loop_
_entity_poly.entity_id
_entity_poly.type
_entity_poly.pdbx_seq_one_letter_code
_entity_poly.pdbx_strand_id
1 'polypeptide(L)'
;MSFIYSTAVGATAAPNHVSPSATTGMPAEWEAHQRTWMAFPPPNETFGPTGSPTLDRARAAWTRVAQTIARYEPVTVVADPRDATAAREWLGTGIDVVEVPLDDA
;
A
#
# COMPACT_ATOMS: atom_id res chain seq x y z
N MET A 1 24.92 -42.63 -33.35
CA MET A 1 24.39 -42.65 -31.98
C MET A 1 22.99 -42.03 -31.96
N SER A 2 22.10 -42.61 -31.15
CA SER A 2 20.64 -42.56 -31.13
C SER A 2 19.90 -41.20 -31.06
N PHE A 3 18.82 -41.12 -31.84
CA PHE A 3 17.41 -40.73 -31.54
C PHE A 3 17.01 -40.09 -30.17
N ILE A 4 16.26 -38.97 -30.26
CA ILE A 4 15.06 -38.45 -29.49
C ILE A 4 15.03 -38.59 -27.95
N TYR A 5 14.63 -37.57 -27.17
CA TYR A 5 13.29 -36.97 -27.10
C TYR A 5 13.30 -35.53 -26.54
N SER A 6 12.45 -34.69 -27.13
CA SER A 6 11.94 -33.45 -26.54
C SER A 6 10.78 -33.82 -25.60
N THR A 7 10.87 -33.49 -24.32
CA THR A 7 9.75 -33.63 -23.37
C THR A 7 9.09 -32.28 -23.18
N ALA A 8 7.94 -32.09 -23.81
CA ALA A 8 7.01 -31.01 -23.47
C ALA A 8 6.47 -31.28 -22.06
N VAL A 9 6.86 -30.45 -21.09
CA VAL A 9 6.17 -30.36 -19.81
C VAL A 9 4.81 -29.72 -20.07
N GLY A 10 3.74 -30.50 -19.86
CA GLY A 10 2.37 -30.02 -19.96
C GLY A 10 2.12 -28.89 -18.96
N ALA A 11 1.64 -27.75 -19.45
CA ALA A 11 1.16 -26.67 -18.61
C ALA A 11 -0.11 -27.13 -17.89
N THR A 12 0.01 -27.45 -16.60
CA THR A 12 -1.16 -27.60 -15.73
C THR A 12 -1.72 -26.21 -15.49
N ALA A 13 -2.83 -25.86 -16.15
CA ALA A 13 -3.54 -24.61 -15.92
C ALA A 13 -3.94 -24.54 -14.43
N ALA A 14 -3.64 -23.41 -13.78
CA ALA A 14 -4.16 -23.10 -12.46
C ALA A 14 -5.70 -23.17 -12.49
N PRO A 15 -6.37 -23.66 -11.43
CA PRO A 15 -7.82 -23.72 -11.40
C PRO A 15 -8.41 -22.33 -11.65
N ASN A 16 -9.35 -22.25 -12.61
CA ASN A 16 -10.08 -21.02 -12.93
C ASN A 16 -10.70 -20.45 -11.65
N HIS A 17 -10.23 -19.27 -11.24
CA HIS A 17 -10.95 -18.47 -10.25
C HIS A 17 -12.20 -17.93 -10.92
N VAL A 18 -13.35 -18.58 -10.71
CA VAL A 18 -14.64 -18.04 -11.09
C VAL A 18 -14.94 -16.89 -10.14
N SER A 19 -14.51 -15.68 -10.50
CA SER A 19 -15.00 -14.48 -9.84
C SER A 19 -16.50 -14.39 -10.14
N PRO A 20 -17.37 -14.25 -9.12
CA PRO A 20 -18.79 -14.05 -9.38
C PRO A 20 -18.95 -12.83 -10.29
N SER A 21 -19.95 -12.89 -11.18
CA SER A 21 -20.38 -11.78 -12.04
C SER A 21 -20.94 -10.63 -11.17
N ALA A 22 -20.07 -9.97 -10.41
CA ALA A 22 -20.33 -8.64 -9.93
C ALA A 22 -20.43 -7.74 -11.15
N THR A 23 -21.46 -6.89 -11.21
CA THR A 23 -21.50 -5.76 -12.14
C THR A 23 -20.18 -5.02 -11.97
N THR A 24 -19.27 -5.20 -12.93
CA THR A 24 -17.90 -4.72 -12.79
C THR A 24 -17.94 -3.22 -12.98
N GLY A 25 -17.88 -2.49 -11.87
CA GLY A 25 -17.91 -1.04 -11.83
C GLY A 25 -17.17 -0.56 -10.60
N MET A 26 -16.54 0.61 -10.71
CA MET A 26 -16.02 1.30 -9.55
C MET A 26 -17.21 1.80 -8.71
N PRO A 27 -17.37 1.34 -7.46
CA PRO A 27 -18.39 1.90 -6.58
C PRO A 27 -18.08 3.37 -6.32
N ALA A 28 -19.11 4.14 -5.98
CA ALA A 28 -18.91 5.52 -5.60
C ALA A 28 -18.19 5.63 -4.25
N GLU A 29 -17.45 6.72 -4.04
CA GLU A 29 -16.66 6.98 -2.81
C GLU A 29 -17.51 7.15 -1.54
N TRP A 30 -18.83 7.34 -1.66
CA TRP A 30 -19.73 7.41 -0.50
C TRP A 30 -20.35 6.06 -0.13
N GLU A 31 -20.06 5.00 -0.89
CA GLU A 31 -20.48 3.65 -0.53
C GLU A 31 -19.66 3.11 0.65
N ALA A 32 -20.10 1.99 1.23
CA ALA A 32 -19.44 1.43 2.41
C ALA A 32 -18.01 0.98 2.07
N HIS A 33 -17.04 1.48 2.82
CA HIS A 33 -15.63 1.10 2.69
C HIS A 33 -15.26 -0.05 3.61
N GLN A 34 -14.30 -0.87 3.16
CA GLN A 34 -13.66 -1.88 4.01
C GLN A 34 -12.44 -1.33 4.74
N ARG A 35 -11.75 -0.36 4.12
CA ARG A 35 -10.55 0.32 4.64
C ARG A 35 -10.14 1.50 3.78
N THR A 36 -9.36 2.39 4.36
CA THR A 36 -8.62 3.45 3.68
C THR A 36 -7.15 3.05 3.51
N TRP A 37 -6.59 3.39 2.35
CA TRP A 37 -5.16 3.28 2.08
C TRP A 37 -4.54 4.67 1.94
N MET A 38 -3.34 4.85 2.49
CA MET A 38 -2.56 6.09 2.36
C MET A 38 -1.09 5.76 2.10
N ALA A 39 -0.35 6.70 1.52
CA ALA A 39 1.10 6.61 1.36
C ALA A 39 1.78 7.51 2.41
N PHE A 40 2.86 7.06 3.04
CA PHE A 40 3.61 7.85 4.04
C PHE A 40 4.66 8.73 3.35
N PRO A 41 4.76 10.04 3.66
CA PRO A 41 5.68 10.95 2.98
C PRO A 41 7.16 10.53 3.09
N PRO A 42 7.81 10.14 1.96
CA PRO A 42 9.25 9.90 1.94
C PRO A 42 10.01 11.23 1.83
N PRO A 43 11.31 11.27 2.17
CA PRO A 43 12.16 12.42 1.85
C PRO A 43 12.35 12.53 0.33
N ASN A 44 11.86 13.61 -0.27
CA ASN A 44 11.98 13.87 -1.72
C ASN A 44 11.98 15.39 -2.00
N GLU A 45 11.94 15.79 -3.27
CA GLU A 45 11.93 17.21 -3.65
C GLU A 45 10.66 17.94 -3.19
N THR A 46 9.53 17.23 -3.06
CA THR A 46 8.24 17.77 -2.63
C THR A 46 8.20 18.06 -1.13
N PHE A 47 8.63 17.10 -0.31
CA PHE A 47 8.54 17.19 1.15
C PHE A 47 9.82 17.72 1.80
N GLY A 48 10.94 17.69 1.09
CA GLY A 48 12.26 18.08 1.58
C GLY A 48 13.07 16.90 2.10
N PRO A 49 14.37 17.13 2.41
CA PRO A 49 15.27 16.08 2.82
C PRO A 49 14.94 15.56 4.22
N THR A 50 15.53 14.41 4.58
CA THR A 50 15.43 13.81 5.91
C THR A 50 15.80 14.82 7.01
N GLY A 51 14.96 14.94 8.03
CA GLY A 51 15.16 15.88 9.15
C GLY A 51 14.82 17.34 8.83
N SER A 52 14.27 17.62 7.64
CA SER A 52 13.80 18.97 7.32
C SER A 52 12.47 19.29 8.03
N PRO A 53 12.25 20.56 8.43
CA PRO A 53 10.99 20.99 9.03
C PRO A 53 9.77 20.80 8.11
N THR A 54 9.98 20.79 6.79
CA THR A 54 8.93 20.58 5.79
C THR A 54 8.47 19.13 5.77
N LEU A 55 9.40 18.18 5.85
CA LEU A 55 9.09 16.76 5.92
C LEU A 55 8.37 16.42 7.22
N ASP A 56 8.84 16.94 8.35
CA ASP A 56 8.18 16.74 9.64
C ASP A 56 6.77 17.31 9.66
N ARG A 57 6.55 18.48 9.03
CA ARG A 57 5.22 19.07 8.88
C ARG A 57 4.31 18.18 8.03
N ALA A 58 4.81 17.64 6.92
CA ALA A 58 4.04 16.74 6.06
C ALA A 58 3.67 15.45 6.81
N ARG A 59 4.63 14.81 7.49
CA ARG A 59 4.39 13.60 8.30
C ARG A 59 3.39 13.84 9.42
N ALA A 60 3.50 14.97 10.13
CA ALA A 60 2.51 15.35 11.15
C ALA A 60 1.10 15.52 10.58
N ALA A 61 0.96 16.15 9.41
CA ALA A 61 -0.32 16.31 8.74
C ALA A 61 -0.92 14.95 8.31
N TRP A 62 -0.09 14.08 7.70
CA TRP A 62 -0.50 12.73 7.30
C TRP A 62 -0.95 11.88 8.48
N THR A 63 -0.18 11.90 9.57
CA THR A 63 -0.55 11.23 10.82
C THR A 63 -1.91 11.70 11.31
N ARG A 64 -2.16 13.00 11.33
CA ARG A 64 -3.45 13.55 11.78
C ARG A 64 -4.61 13.07 10.92
N VAL A 65 -4.42 12.99 9.61
CA VAL A 65 -5.45 12.46 8.68
C VAL A 65 -5.69 10.98 8.95
N ALA A 66 -4.62 10.16 8.97
CA ALA A 66 -4.72 8.72 9.18
C ALA A 66 -5.41 8.39 10.52
N GLN A 67 -5.01 9.05 11.61
CA GLN A 67 -5.65 8.89 12.94
C GLN A 67 -7.09 9.42 13.00
N THR A 68 -7.47 10.33 12.11
CA THR A 68 -8.86 10.80 12.01
C THR A 68 -9.72 9.75 11.32
N ILE A 69 -9.24 9.21 10.20
CA ILE A 69 -9.94 8.17 9.44
C ILE A 69 -10.04 6.87 10.26
N ALA A 70 -9.00 6.51 11.02
CA ALA A 70 -8.94 5.32 11.86
C ALA A 70 -10.05 5.23 12.93
N ARG A 71 -10.78 6.33 13.20
CA ARG A 71 -11.95 6.34 14.09
C ARG A 71 -13.21 5.77 13.44
N TYR A 72 -13.22 5.68 12.11
CA TYR A 72 -14.38 5.30 11.30
C TYR A 72 -14.17 3.97 10.59
N GLU A 73 -12.95 3.71 10.11
CA GLU A 73 -12.61 2.50 9.37
C GLU A 73 -11.13 2.12 9.52
N PRO A 74 -10.74 0.86 9.25
CA PRO A 74 -9.33 0.46 9.27
C PRO A 74 -8.49 1.27 8.28
N VAL A 75 -7.30 1.69 8.70
CA VAL A 75 -6.33 2.42 7.85
C VAL A 75 -5.07 1.58 7.66
N THR A 76 -4.64 1.45 6.42
CA THR A 76 -3.33 0.90 6.07
C THR A 76 -2.49 1.95 5.38
N VAL A 77 -1.32 2.23 5.93
CA VAL A 77 -0.35 3.18 5.35
C VAL A 77 0.79 2.40 4.70
N VAL A 78 1.03 2.68 3.43
CA VAL A 78 2.20 2.18 2.69
C VAL A 78 3.37 3.10 2.97
N ALA A 79 4.51 2.55 3.37
CA ALA A 79 5.73 3.31 3.60
C ALA A 79 6.89 2.69 2.83
N ASP A 80 7.81 3.53 2.34
CA ASP A 80 9.09 3.05 1.84
C ASP A 80 9.81 2.27 2.96
N PRO A 81 10.46 1.12 2.68
CA PRO A 81 11.18 0.35 3.69
C PRO A 81 12.20 1.18 4.50
N ARG A 82 12.77 2.24 3.90
CA ARG A 82 13.70 3.18 4.57
C ARG A 82 13.01 4.04 5.64
N ASP A 83 11.72 4.27 5.48
CA ASP A 83 10.91 5.15 6.34
C ASP A 83 9.92 4.38 7.22
N ALA A 84 9.81 3.06 7.07
CA ALA A 84 8.80 2.25 7.75
C ALA A 84 8.86 2.34 9.29
N THR A 85 10.06 2.42 9.87
CA THR A 85 10.22 2.64 11.32
C THR A 85 9.67 4.00 11.74
N ALA A 86 10.03 5.06 11.02
CA ALA A 86 9.52 6.41 11.29
C ALA A 86 8.00 6.45 11.11
N ALA A 87 7.46 5.81 10.07
CA ALA A 87 6.02 5.74 9.84
C ALA A 87 5.28 5.15 11.05
N ARG A 88 5.76 4.03 11.61
CA ARG A 88 5.18 3.40 12.81
C ARG A 88 5.25 4.32 14.04
N GLU A 89 6.37 5.00 14.24
CA GLU A 89 6.53 5.96 15.34
C GLU A 89 5.58 7.16 15.22
N TRP A 90 5.45 7.72 14.02
CA TRP A 90 4.57 8.86 13.74
C TRP A 90 3.10 8.49 13.82
N LEU A 91 2.69 7.33 13.27
CA LEU A 91 1.28 6.94 13.18
C LEU A 91 0.73 6.45 14.52
N GLY A 92 1.59 5.86 15.37
CA GLY A 92 1.19 5.26 16.63
C GLY A 92 0.52 3.90 16.43
N THR A 93 -0.36 3.52 17.36
CA THR A 93 -1.05 2.22 17.34
C THR A 93 -2.40 2.30 16.61
N GLY A 94 -2.88 1.15 16.12
CA GLY A 94 -4.19 1.04 15.47
C GLY A 94 -4.22 1.39 13.98
N ILE A 95 -3.06 1.64 13.37
CA ILE A 95 -2.89 1.84 11.92
C ILE A 95 -1.88 0.82 11.42
N ASP A 96 -2.23 0.08 10.38
CA ASP A 96 -1.33 -0.91 9.78
C ASP A 96 -0.29 -0.21 8.89
N VAL A 97 0.96 -0.66 8.96
CA VAL A 97 2.04 -0.17 8.09
C VAL A 97 2.56 -1.30 7.22
N VAL A 98 2.48 -1.13 5.90
CA VAL A 98 2.98 -2.07 4.89
C VAL A 98 4.18 -1.46 4.18
N GLU A 99 5.25 -2.24 4.05
CA GLU A 99 6.51 -1.78 3.45
C GLU A 99 6.52 -2.06 1.94
N VAL A 100 6.53 -1.00 1.12
CA VAL A 100 6.63 -1.07 -0.35
C VAL A 100 7.48 0.11 -0.81
N PRO A 101 8.45 -0.08 -1.72
CA PRO A 101 9.23 1.03 -2.28
C PRO A 101 8.31 2.15 -2.79
N LEU A 102 8.59 3.37 -2.37
CA LEU A 102 7.73 4.52 -2.61
C LEU A 102 8.56 5.78 -2.84
N ASP A 103 8.27 6.49 -3.93
CA ASP A 103 8.98 7.71 -4.32
C ASP A 103 8.24 8.99 -3.88
N ASP A 104 6.92 8.94 -3.74
CA ASP A 104 6.06 10.06 -3.35
C ASP A 104 4.77 9.60 -2.65
N ALA A 105 4.07 10.51 -1.98
CA ALA A 105 2.89 10.20 -1.16
C ALA A 105 1.65 11.06 -1.48
#